data_AF-A0A2N0QNC4-F1
#
_entry.id   AF-A0A2N0QNC4-F1
#
_cell.length_a   1.000
_cell.length_b   1.000
_cell.length_c   1.000
_cell.angle_alpha   90.00
_cell.angle_beta   90.00
_cell.angle_gamma   90.00
#
_symmetry.space_group_name_H-M   'P 1'
#
loop_
_entity.id
_entity.type
_entity.pdbx_description
1 polymer ?
#
loop_
_entity_poly.entity_id
_entity_poly.type
_entity_poly.pdbx_seq_one_letter_code
_entity_poly.pdbx_strand_id
1 'polypeptide(L)' 'MNYKEISKKANEIIDQYDVRTGHGEISPARSLSGGNQQKAIIGREVDRNPELLIAALPTRGLDV' A
#
# COMPACT_ATOMS: atom_id res chain seq x y z
N MET A 1 18.33 7.92 6.64
CA MET A 1 17.26 6.96 6.25
C MET A 1 17.91 5.81 5.48
N ASN A 2 17.51 4.57 5.72
CA ASN A 2 18.04 3.43 4.97
C ASN A 2 17.14 3.17 3.74
N TYR A 3 17.50 3.75 2.60
CA TYR A 3 16.70 3.69 1.38
C TYR A 3 16.58 2.27 0.80
N LYS A 4 17.56 1.40 1.04
CA LYS A 4 17.53 0.01 0.57
C LYS A 4 16.42 -0.78 1.27
N GLU A 5 16.33 -0.64 2.59
CA GLU A 5 15.28 -1.30 3.36
C GLU A 5 13.90 -0.70 3.07
N ILE A 6 13.82 0.62 2.84
CA ILE A 6 12.55 1.27 2.45
C ILE A 6 12.06 0.75 1.10
N SER A 7 12.93 0.67 0.08
CA SER A 7 12.56 0.16 -1.25
C SER A 7 12.18 -1.33 -1.17
N LYS A 8 12.95 -2.14 -0.43
CA LYS A 8 12.59 -3.55 -0.19
C LYS A 8 11.19 -3.66 0.42
N LYS A 9 10.92 -2.88 1.46
CA LYS A 9 9.63 -2.92 2.15
C LYS A 9 8.47 -2.45 1.29
N ALA A 10 8.69 -1.41 0.49
CA ALA A 10 7.69 -0.91 -0.44
C ALA A 10 7.35 -1.97 -1.50
N ASN A 11 8.35 -2.66 -2.05
CA ASN A 11 8.13 -3.76 -2.99
C ASN A 11 7.38 -4.94 -2.36
N GLU A 12 7.73 -5.34 -1.12
CA GLU A 12 6.99 -6.37 -0.39
C GLU A 12 5.49 -6.03 -0.26
N ILE A 13 5.17 -4.77 0.10
CA ILE A 13 3.78 -4.31 0.22
C ILE A 13 3.09 -4.28 -1.15
N ILE A 14 3.79 -3.83 -2.20
CA ILE A 14 3.24 -3.78 -3.56
C ILE A 14 2.82 -5.17 -4.02
N ASP A 15 3.71 -6.16 -3.83
CA ASP A 15 3.49 -7.53 -4.26
C ASP A 15 2.41 -8.23 -3.40
N GLN A 16 2.50 -8.12 -2.07
CA GLN A 16 1.58 -8.81 -1.16
C GLN A 16 0.13 -8.30 -1.26
N TYR A 17 -0.06 -7.01 -1.53
CA TYR A 17 -1.37 -6.38 -1.52
C TYR A 17 -1.88 -6.01 -2.92
N ASP A 18 -1.23 -6.50 -3.99
CA ASP A 18 -1.57 -6.22 -5.40
C ASP A 18 -1.80 -4.72 -5.66
N VAL A 19 -0.84 -3.90 -5.20
CA VAL A 19 -0.86 -2.46 -5.44
C VAL A 19 -0.37 -2.20 -6.85
N ARG A 20 -1.29 -1.94 -7.77
CA ARG A 20 -0.94 -1.65 -9.16
C ARG A 20 -0.37 -0.24 -9.25
N THR A 21 0.93 -0.19 -9.53
CA THR A 21 1.70 1.04 -9.67
C THR A 21 2.22 1.17 -11.10
N GLY A 22 2.44 2.39 -11.58
CA GLY A 22 2.96 2.62 -12.94
C GLY A 22 4.48 2.44 -13.04
N HIS A 23 5.19 2.70 -11.94
CA HIS A 23 6.65 2.71 -11.86
C HIS A 23 7.13 2.06 -10.55
N GLY A 24 6.46 1.00 -10.06
CA GLY A 24 6.86 0.34 -8.82
C GLY A 24 6.81 1.26 -7.60
N GLU A 25 7.76 1.06 -6.68
CA GLU A 25 7.88 1.78 -5.41
C GLU A 25 8.16 3.28 -5.55
N ILE A 26 8.65 3.73 -6.71
CA ILE A 26 8.93 5.15 -6.98
C ILE A 26 7.69 5.89 -7.52
N SER A 27 6.58 5.20 -7.73
CA SER A 27 5.33 5.81 -8.20
C SER A 27 4.81 6.83 -7.17
N PRO A 28 4.50 8.08 -7.56
CA PRO A 28 3.87 9.03 -6.66
C PRO A 28 2.52 8.49 -6.17
N ALA A 29 2.26 8.50 -4.87
CA ALA A 29 1.00 7.96 -4.32
C ALA A 29 -0.25 8.60 -4.97
N ARG A 30 -0.18 9.90 -5.28
CA ARG A 30 -1.26 10.65 -5.95
C ARG A 30 -1.58 10.18 -7.38
N SER A 31 -0.67 9.47 -8.05
CA SER A 31 -0.91 8.96 -9.39
C SER A 31 -1.59 7.59 -9.41
N LEU A 32 -1.75 6.94 -8.25
CA LEU A 32 -2.46 5.68 -8.12
C LEU A 32 -3.98 5.93 -8.17
N SER A 33 -4.76 4.96 -8.66
CA SER A 33 -6.22 5.01 -8.52
C SER A 33 -6.62 4.94 -7.04
N GLY A 34 -7.83 5.40 -6.69
CA GLY A 34 -8.31 5.36 -5.29
C GLY A 34 -8.20 3.96 -4.65
N GLY A 35 -8.54 2.90 -5.40
CA GLY A 35 -8.38 1.52 -4.94
C GLY A 35 -6.94 1.12 -4.67
N ASN A 36 -6.00 1.49 -5.55
CA ASN A 36 -4.58 1.18 -5.34
C ASN A 36 -3.97 2.02 -4.21
N GLN A 37 -4.42 3.27 -4.02
CA GLN A 37 -4.05 4.05 -2.83
C GLN A 37 -4.53 3.35 -1.56
N GLN A 38 -5.77 2.83 -1.55
CA GLN A 38 -6.32 2.14 -0.40
C GLN A 38 -5.61 0.80 -0.13
N LYS A 39 -5.33 0.00 -1.16
CA LYS A 39 -4.50 -1.22 -1.04
C LYS A 39 -3.14 -0.93 -0.43
N ALA A 40 -2.45 0.12 -0.88
CA ALA A 40 -1.16 0.52 -0.34
C ALA A 40 -1.22 0.94 1.14
N ILE A 41 -2.25 1.70 1.53
CA ILE A 41 -2.46 2.11 2.91
C ILE A 41 -2.76 0.90 3.80
N ILE A 42 -3.69 0.03 3.40
CA ILE A 42 -4.03 -1.18 4.14
C ILE A 42 -2.79 -2.06 4.29
N GLY A 43 -2.06 -2.28 3.20
CA GLY A 43 -0.84 -3.08 3.24
C GLY A 43 0.19 -2.55 4.23
N ARG A 44 0.38 -1.23 4.27
CA ARG A 44 1.27 -0.56 5.23
C ARG A 44 0.80 -0.70 6.68
N GLU A 45 -0.50 -0.59 6.95
CA GLU A 45 -1.02 -0.66 8.32
C GLU A 45 -1.07 -2.10 8.85
N VAL A 46 -1.44 -3.08 8.01
CA VAL A 46 -1.48 -4.50 8.37
C VAL A 46 -0.08 -5.06 8.58
N ASP A 47 0.87 -4.69 7.71
CA ASP A 47 2.27 -5.12 7.80
C ASP A 47 2.95 -4.73 9.13
N ARG A 48 2.49 -3.66 9.79
CA ARG A 48 2.96 -3.26 11.12
C ARG A 48 2.54 -4.23 12.24
N ASN A 49 1.73 -5.24 11.91
CA ASN A 49 1.20 -6.24 12.83
C ASN A 49 0.57 -5.62 14.10
N PRO A 50 -0.44 -4.73 13.95
CA PRO A 50 -1.06 -4.07 15.09
C PRO A 50 -1.95 -5.04 15.90
N GLU A 51 -2.02 -4.85 17.22
CA GLU A 51 -2.96 -5.59 18.09
C GLU A 51 -4.44 -5.25 17.81
N LEU A 52 -4.70 -4.02 17.30
CA LEU A 52 -6.02 -3.55 16.91
C LEU A 52 -5.91 -2.61 15.71
N LEU A 53 -6.68 -2.88 14.66
CA LEU A 53 -6.83 -2.02 13.48
C LEU A 53 -8.28 -1.56 13.36
N ILE A 54 -8.50 -0.25 13.41
CA ILE A 54 -9.82 0.36 13.15
C ILE A 54 -9.79 0.99 11.77
N ALA A 55 -10.66 0.53 10.87
CA ALA A 55 -10.79 1.05 9.53
C ALA A 55 -12.23 1.50 9.24
N ALA A 56 -12.38 2.69 8.66
CA ALA A 56 -13.67 3.20 8.20
C ALA A 56 -13.71 3.14 6.66
N LEU A 57 -14.74 2.47 6.12
CA LEU A 57 -14.97 2.34 4.66
C LEU A 57 -13.75 1.75 3.91
N PRO A 58 -13.18 0.61 4.37
CA PRO A 58 -11.92 0.05 3.87
C PRO A 58 -11.99 -0.49 2.44
N THR A 59 -13.17 -0.50 1.82
CA THR A 59 -13.40 -0.99 0.46
C THR A 59 -13.84 0.10 -0.51
N ARG A 60 -13.93 1.37 -0.06
CA ARG A 60 -14.36 2.48 -0.92
C ARG A 60 -13.31 2.74 -2.02
N GLY A 61 -13.67 2.42 -3.26
CA GLY A 61 -12.83 2.66 -4.42
C GLY A 61 -11.95 1.47 -4.80
N LEU A 62 -12.06 0.33 -4.11
CA LEU A 62 -11.63 -0.95 -4.65
C LEU A 62 -12.64 -1.42 -5.70
N ASP A 63 -12.20 -1.57 -6.94
CA ASP A 63 -12.95 -2.29 -7.97
C ASP A 63 -12.86 -3.80 -7.71
N VAL A 64 -13.91 -4.54 -8.11
CA VAL A 64 -14.00 -6.02 -7.98
C VAL A 64 -13.18 -6.73 -9.04
#